data_AF-A0A517VQE2-F1
#
_entry.id   AF-A0A517VQE2-F1
#
_cell.length_a   1.000
_cell.length_b   1.000
_cell.length_c   1.000
_cell.angle_alpha   90.00
_cell.angle_beta   90.00
_cell.angle_gamma   90.00
#
_symmetry.space_group_name_H-M   'P 1'
#
loop_
_entity.id
_entity.type
_entity.pdbx_description
1 polymer ?
#
loop_
_entity_poly.entity_id
_entity_poly.type
_entity_poly.pdbx_seq_one_letter_code
_entity_poly.pdbx_strand_id
1 'polypeptide(L)'
;MLVARLFIISPLWVAYFFHETYDGPLHEQMSFGSLLICSAVAFLFLAWWDSGRAPRSAISVIMRNMVLMYCVVWSILLLFGIGWFFWYMLAHATMWVIVFWQLVTHWVAHHFVYPFADRNYYAVRKTGWHPFWDTTVFNWDSEIIKDGGFEQPTYEGFVPPEHFRFQCPRCLARVEHSFGVCWNCRYGSCPSDESEYYERWEN
;
A
#
# COMPACT_ATOMS: atom_id res chain seq x y z
N MET A 1 7.94 7.74 3.72
CA MET A 1 8.00 6.37 4.28
C MET A 1 8.33 6.35 5.78
N LEU A 2 9.43 6.95 6.23
CA LEU A 2 9.82 7.02 7.66
C LEU A 2 8.69 7.51 8.59
N VAL A 3 8.12 8.67 8.28
CA VAL A 3 7.03 9.29 9.06
C VAL A 3 5.81 8.37 9.21
N ALA A 4 5.47 7.62 8.16
CA ALA A 4 4.33 6.72 8.19
C ALA A 4 4.54 5.56 9.16
N ARG A 5 5.76 4.99 9.19
CA ARG A 5 6.11 3.91 10.12
C ARG A 5 6.16 4.39 11.57
N LEU A 6 6.72 5.57 11.80
CA LEU A 6 6.72 6.19 13.14
C LEU A 6 5.29 6.41 13.64
N PHE A 7 4.38 6.83 12.77
CA PHE A 7 2.98 6.99 13.13
C PHE A 7 2.32 5.66 13.52
N ILE A 8 2.59 4.57 12.79
CA ILE A 8 2.05 3.23 13.12
C ILE A 8 2.62 2.69 14.44
N ILE A 9 3.89 3.02 14.75
CA ILE A 9 4.57 2.60 15.99
C ILE A 9 4.15 3.49 17.19
N SER A 10 3.63 4.68 16.94
CA SER A 10 3.32 5.67 17.99
C SER A 10 2.39 5.20 19.13
N PRO A 11 1.42 4.27 18.95
CA PRO A 11 0.63 3.75 20.06
C PRO A 11 1.45 3.02 21.12
N LEU A 12 2.54 2.34 20.75
CA LEU A 12 3.43 1.69 21.72
C LEU A 12 4.06 2.73 22.65
N TRP A 13 4.46 3.86 22.08
CA TRP A 13 5.04 4.98 22.82
C TRP A 13 3.97 5.70 23.64
N VAL A 14 2.82 5.99 23.05
CA VAL A 14 1.70 6.64 23.75
C VAL A 14 1.22 5.78 24.93
N ALA A 15 1.03 4.48 24.75
CA ALA A 15 0.61 3.60 25.84
C ALA A 15 1.68 3.48 26.95
N TYR A 16 2.96 3.50 26.58
CA TYR A 16 4.07 3.48 27.55
C TYR A 16 4.20 4.78 28.35
N PHE A 17 4.02 5.96 27.70
CA PHE A 17 4.27 7.26 28.32
C PHE A 17 3.01 8.00 28.85
N PHE A 18 1.82 7.69 28.32
CA PHE A 18 0.60 8.51 28.51
C PHE A 18 -0.60 7.76 29.10
N HIS A 19 -0.47 6.48 29.50
CA HIS A 19 -1.54 5.90 30.30
C HIS A 19 -1.57 6.60 31.67
N GLU A 20 -2.65 7.34 31.90
CA GLU A 20 -2.75 8.47 32.83
C GLU A 20 -2.39 8.13 34.29
N THR A 21 -1.51 8.95 34.87
CA THR A 21 -1.33 9.29 36.30
C THR A 21 -0.95 8.24 37.35
N TYR A 22 -1.03 6.93 37.13
CA TYR A 22 -0.54 5.92 38.09
C TYR A 22 -0.15 4.65 37.34
N ASP A 23 1.03 4.09 37.62
CA ASP A 23 1.43 2.68 37.40
C ASP A 23 0.58 1.93 36.36
N GLY A 24 0.65 2.38 35.10
CA GLY A 24 -0.06 1.75 34.01
C GLY A 24 0.50 0.34 33.81
N PRO A 25 -0.33 -0.68 33.50
CA PRO A 25 0.11 -2.07 33.45
C PRO A 25 1.27 -2.31 32.47
N LEU A 26 1.38 -1.51 31.42
CA LEU A 26 2.49 -1.58 30.47
C LEU A 26 3.81 -1.01 31.00
N HIS A 27 3.79 0.03 31.83
CA HIS A 27 5.03 0.59 32.39
C HIS A 27 5.64 -0.35 33.43
N GLU A 28 4.80 -1.03 34.22
CA GLU A 28 5.23 -2.05 35.17
C GLU A 28 5.73 -3.33 34.48
N GLN A 29 5.14 -3.70 33.33
CA GLN A 29 5.43 -4.96 32.65
C GLN A 29 6.51 -4.86 31.57
N MET A 30 6.74 -3.68 31.00
CA MET A 30 7.67 -3.49 29.89
C MET A 30 8.74 -2.48 30.25
N SER A 31 10.01 -2.88 30.16
CA SER A 31 11.12 -1.94 30.34
C SER A 31 11.27 -1.00 29.13
N PHE A 32 11.88 0.16 29.32
CA PHE A 32 12.21 1.06 28.21
C PHE A 32 13.06 0.37 27.12
N GLY A 33 13.98 -0.51 27.53
CA GLY A 33 14.78 -1.31 26.59
C GLY A 33 13.92 -2.26 25.76
N SER A 34 12.94 -2.91 26.39
CA SER A 34 11.96 -3.77 25.71
C SER A 34 11.13 -2.97 24.70
N LEU A 35 10.67 -1.76 25.05
CA LEU A 35 9.95 -0.86 24.15
C LEU A 35 10.78 -0.51 22.91
N LEU A 36 12.06 -0.18 23.09
CA LEU A 36 12.97 0.14 21.98
C LEU A 36 13.14 -1.06 21.05
N ILE A 37 13.34 -2.26 21.59
CA ILE A 37 13.46 -3.49 20.81
C ILE A 37 12.17 -3.76 20.02
N CYS A 38 11.01 -3.71 20.66
CA CYS A 38 9.72 -3.89 20.00
C CYS A 38 9.51 -2.87 18.88
N SER A 39 9.87 -1.61 19.11
CA SER A 39 9.77 -0.54 18.11
C SER A 39 10.70 -0.77 16.92
N ALA A 40 11.94 -1.20 17.17
CA ALA A 40 12.90 -1.53 16.11
C ALA A 40 12.42 -2.73 15.27
N VAL A 41 11.93 -3.78 15.91
CA VAL A 41 11.36 -4.96 15.23
C VAL A 41 10.15 -4.57 14.38
N ALA A 42 9.21 -3.80 14.92
CA ALA A 42 8.05 -3.31 14.18
C ALA A 42 8.46 -2.45 12.98
N PHE A 43 9.47 -1.59 13.15
CA PHE A 43 9.99 -0.77 12.05
C PHE A 43 10.61 -1.62 10.95
N LEU A 44 11.44 -2.60 11.29
CA LEU A 44 12.07 -3.51 10.33
C LEU A 44 11.03 -4.35 9.59
N PHE A 45 10.01 -4.82 10.29
CA PHE A 45 8.90 -5.54 9.69
C PHE A 45 8.15 -4.69 8.66
N LEU A 46 7.78 -3.44 9.02
CA LEU A 46 7.16 -2.51 8.08
C LEU A 46 8.10 -2.15 6.92
N ALA A 47 9.41 -2.10 7.17
CA ALA A 47 10.42 -1.85 6.14
C ALA A 47 10.50 -2.95 5.11
N TRP A 48 10.51 -4.19 5.58
CA TRP A 48 10.44 -5.38 4.75
C TRP A 48 9.11 -5.46 3.98
N TRP A 49 7.99 -5.15 4.63
CA TRP A 49 6.69 -5.17 3.96
C TRP A 49 6.64 -4.19 2.78
N ASP A 50 7.17 -2.98 2.95
CA ASP A 50 7.15 -1.96 1.91
C ASP A 50 8.14 -2.22 0.75
N SER A 51 9.17 -3.06 0.93
CA SER A 51 10.31 -3.12 0.00
C SER A 51 9.99 -3.66 -1.39
N GLY A 52 8.88 -4.38 -1.56
CA GLY A 52 8.49 -5.00 -2.83
C GLY A 52 7.53 -4.18 -3.70
N ARG A 53 7.23 -2.92 -3.35
CA ARG A 53 6.10 -2.18 -3.95
C ARG A 53 6.45 -1.04 -4.90
N ALA A 54 7.71 -0.65 -5.04
CA ALA A 54 8.06 0.52 -5.86
C ALA A 54 7.70 0.30 -7.33
N PRO A 55 7.05 1.27 -8.01
CA PRO A 55 6.71 2.65 -7.62
C PRO A 55 5.30 2.87 -7.00
N ARG A 56 4.56 1.83 -6.60
CA ARG A 56 3.29 1.99 -5.88
C ARG A 56 3.50 2.54 -4.48
N SER A 57 2.46 3.17 -3.94
CA SER A 57 2.43 3.62 -2.55
C SER A 57 2.74 2.48 -1.59
N ALA A 58 3.68 2.76 -0.69
CA ALA A 58 4.03 1.90 0.43
C ALA A 58 2.79 1.61 1.29
N ILE A 59 2.65 0.37 1.77
CA ILE A 59 1.50 -0.04 2.59
C ILE A 59 1.50 0.74 3.90
N SER A 60 2.67 1.03 4.46
CA SER A 60 2.78 1.89 5.64
C SER A 60 2.18 3.28 5.43
N VAL A 61 2.29 3.86 4.22
CA VAL A 61 1.69 5.16 3.88
C VAL A 61 0.17 5.07 3.81
N ILE A 62 -0.35 4.02 3.18
CA ILE A 62 -1.79 3.76 3.09
C ILE A 62 -2.38 3.53 4.49
N MET A 63 -1.73 2.72 5.31
CA MET A 63 -2.09 2.50 6.71
C MET A 63 -2.10 3.79 7.52
N ARG A 64 -1.08 4.66 7.37
CA ARG A 64 -1.06 5.98 8.02
C ARG A 64 -2.29 6.81 7.63
N ASN A 65 -2.62 6.87 6.34
CA ASN A 65 -3.79 7.61 5.86
C ASN A 65 -5.09 7.06 6.46
N MET A 66 -5.21 5.73 6.57
CA MET A 66 -6.34 5.07 7.24
C MET A 66 -6.47 5.52 8.69
N VAL A 67 -5.39 5.42 9.47
CA VAL A 67 -5.40 5.84 10.89
C VAL A 67 -5.80 7.30 11.00
N LEU A 68 -5.23 8.19 10.19
CA LEU A 68 -5.57 9.62 10.23
C LEU A 68 -7.06 9.85 9.92
N MET A 69 -7.61 9.15 8.93
CA MET A 69 -9.05 9.22 8.66
C MET A 69 -9.87 8.72 9.86
N TYR A 70 -9.50 7.57 10.45
CA TYR A 70 -10.23 7.05 11.60
C TYR A 70 -10.12 7.97 12.82
N CYS A 71 -8.99 8.62 13.05
CA CYS A 71 -8.88 9.68 14.05
C CYS A 71 -9.92 10.79 13.79
N VAL A 72 -10.03 11.27 12.55
CA VAL A 72 -11.04 12.29 12.20
C VAL A 72 -12.48 11.77 12.39
N VAL A 73 -12.79 10.56 11.91
CA VAL A 73 -14.14 9.96 12.03
C VAL A 73 -14.53 9.80 13.50
N TRP A 74 -13.61 9.29 14.32
CA TRP A 74 -13.86 9.09 15.75
C TRP A 74 -13.77 10.37 16.57
N SER A 75 -13.32 11.50 16.00
CA SER A 75 -13.18 12.77 16.75
C SER A 75 -14.49 13.26 17.35
N ILE A 76 -15.63 12.85 16.79
CA ILE A 76 -16.96 13.13 17.35
C ILE A 76 -17.13 12.60 18.78
N LEU A 77 -16.40 11.55 19.16
CA LEU A 77 -16.39 11.00 20.51
C LEU A 77 -15.90 12.01 21.56
N LEU A 78 -15.03 12.95 21.15
CA LEU A 78 -14.56 14.03 22.03
C LEU A 78 -15.72 14.93 22.49
N LEU A 79 -16.76 15.09 21.66
CA LEU A 79 -17.96 15.86 22.03
C LEU A 79 -18.76 15.20 23.15
N PHE A 80 -18.59 13.88 23.34
CA PHE A 80 -19.20 13.12 24.42
C PHE A 80 -18.30 13.03 25.67
N GLY A 81 -17.22 13.81 25.73
CA GLY A 81 -16.30 13.82 26.87
C GLY A 81 -15.36 12.63 26.94
N ILE A 82 -15.25 11.84 25.85
CA ILE A 82 -14.29 10.74 25.78
C ILE A 82 -12.87 11.32 25.69
N GLY A 83 -11.96 10.82 26.54
CA GLY A 83 -10.58 11.27 26.57
C GLY A 83 -9.82 11.00 25.26
N TRP A 84 -8.85 11.87 24.96
CA TRP A 84 -8.00 11.78 23.77
C TRP A 84 -7.32 10.40 23.64
N PHE A 85 -6.86 9.83 24.75
CA PHE A 85 -6.22 8.51 24.75
C PHE A 85 -7.15 7.40 24.23
N PHE A 86 -8.37 7.32 24.77
CA PHE A 86 -9.34 6.30 24.35
C PHE A 86 -9.73 6.45 22.89
N TRP A 87 -9.98 7.69 22.45
CA TRP A 87 -10.25 8.03 21.05
C TRP A 87 -9.12 7.57 20.11
N TYR A 88 -7.88 7.91 20.46
CA TYR A 88 -6.71 7.58 19.68
C TYR A 88 -6.45 6.07 19.62
N MET A 89 -6.63 5.36 20.73
CA MET A 89 -6.51 3.90 20.81
C MET A 89 -7.61 3.19 20.01
N LEU A 90 -8.83 3.71 20.03
CA LEU A 90 -9.94 3.17 19.24
C LEU A 90 -9.67 3.29 17.73
N ALA A 91 -9.14 4.43 17.28
CA ALA A 91 -8.76 4.62 15.88
C ALA A 91 -7.67 3.61 15.45
N HIS A 92 -6.67 3.38 16.30
CA HIS A 92 -5.62 2.39 16.05
C HIS A 92 -6.14 0.96 16.07
N ALA A 93 -6.98 0.60 17.05
CA ALA A 93 -7.59 -0.72 17.13
C ALA A 93 -8.45 -1.01 15.89
N THR A 94 -9.26 -0.04 15.45
CA THR A 94 -10.06 -0.15 14.22
C THR A 94 -9.18 -0.41 13.00
N MET A 95 -8.08 0.33 12.87
CA MET A 95 -7.13 0.13 11.79
C MET A 95 -6.50 -1.28 11.81
N TRP A 96 -6.09 -1.79 12.98
CA TRP A 96 -5.51 -3.13 13.09
C TRP A 96 -6.52 -4.25 12.80
N VAL A 97 -7.77 -4.09 13.24
CA VAL A 97 -8.85 -5.02 12.89
C VAL A 97 -9.04 -5.06 11.37
N ILE A 98 -9.03 -3.90 10.72
CA ILE A 98 -9.11 -3.84 9.27
C ILE A 98 -7.87 -4.49 8.66
N VAL A 99 -6.65 -4.12 9.05
CA VAL A 99 -5.42 -4.75 8.52
C VAL A 99 -5.48 -6.28 8.64
N PHE A 100 -5.91 -6.81 9.78
CA PHE A 100 -6.09 -8.25 9.98
C PHE A 100 -7.11 -8.83 8.99
N TRP A 101 -8.30 -8.24 8.89
CA TRP A 101 -9.29 -8.69 7.93
C TRP A 101 -8.76 -8.61 6.48
N GLN A 102 -7.95 -7.60 6.18
CA GLN A 102 -7.39 -7.39 4.86
C GLN A 102 -6.27 -8.36 4.52
N LEU A 103 -5.51 -8.82 5.51
CA LEU A 103 -4.57 -9.93 5.34
C LEU A 103 -5.30 -11.23 5.02
N VAL A 104 -6.42 -11.49 5.71
CA VAL A 104 -7.26 -12.67 5.46
C VAL A 104 -7.87 -12.59 4.06
N THR A 105 -8.49 -11.47 3.69
CA THR A 105 -9.09 -11.31 2.36
C THR A 105 -8.04 -11.35 1.26
N HIS A 106 -6.86 -10.76 1.47
CA HIS A 106 -5.73 -10.87 0.55
C HIS A 106 -5.35 -12.34 0.33
N TRP A 107 -5.14 -13.09 1.40
CA TRP A 107 -4.80 -14.51 1.31
C TRP A 107 -5.87 -15.29 0.55
N VAL A 108 -7.15 -15.09 0.89
CA VAL A 108 -8.27 -15.74 0.18
C VAL A 108 -8.29 -15.35 -1.29
N ALA A 109 -8.14 -14.07 -1.61
CA ALA A 109 -8.19 -13.57 -2.96
C ALA A 109 -7.05 -14.14 -3.82
N HIS A 110 -5.84 -14.24 -3.26
CA HIS A 110 -4.66 -14.78 -3.93
C HIS A 110 -4.73 -16.28 -4.21
N HIS A 111 -5.44 -17.05 -3.37
CA HIS A 111 -5.47 -18.50 -3.49
C HIS A 111 -6.76 -19.04 -4.13
N PHE A 112 -7.88 -18.31 -4.02
CA PHE A 112 -9.19 -18.84 -4.41
C PHE A 112 -9.94 -18.01 -5.45
N VAL A 113 -9.60 -16.73 -5.65
CA VAL A 113 -10.37 -15.84 -6.52
C VAL A 113 -9.59 -15.50 -7.78
N TYR A 114 -8.50 -14.74 -7.64
CA TYR A 114 -7.80 -14.16 -8.78
C TYR A 114 -7.11 -15.17 -9.70
N PRO A 115 -6.52 -16.29 -9.24
CA PRO A 115 -5.95 -17.30 -10.13
C PRO A 115 -6.96 -17.88 -11.13
N PHE A 116 -8.25 -17.87 -10.77
CA PHE A 116 -9.32 -18.40 -11.61
C PHE A 116 -10.08 -17.31 -12.38
N ALA A 117 -10.01 -16.06 -11.93
CA ALA A 117 -10.72 -14.94 -12.54
C ALA A 117 -9.92 -14.24 -13.65
N ASP A 118 -8.59 -14.19 -13.56
CA ASP A 118 -7.75 -13.47 -14.52
C ASP A 118 -6.47 -14.27 -14.86
N ARG A 119 -6.26 -14.56 -16.15
CA ARG A 119 -5.08 -15.28 -16.63
C ARG A 119 -3.78 -14.48 -16.44
N ASN A 120 -3.87 -13.14 -16.40
CA ASN A 120 -2.72 -12.25 -16.25
C ASN A 120 -2.38 -11.93 -14.78
N TYR A 121 -3.12 -12.51 -13.84
CA TYR A 121 -2.98 -12.21 -12.42
C TYR A 121 -1.55 -12.38 -11.88
N TYR A 122 -0.87 -13.46 -12.27
CA TYR A 122 0.49 -13.72 -11.80
C TYR A 122 1.48 -12.66 -12.27
N ALA A 123 1.33 -12.13 -13.48
CA ALA A 123 2.16 -11.04 -13.99
C ALA A 123 1.92 -9.74 -13.22
N VAL A 124 0.65 -9.40 -12.97
CA VAL A 124 0.27 -8.23 -12.16
C VAL A 124 0.80 -8.36 -10.73
N ARG A 125 0.72 -9.55 -10.12
CA ARG A 125 1.27 -9.81 -8.79
C ARG A 125 2.78 -9.58 -8.70
N LYS A 126 3.55 -9.97 -9.73
CA LYS A 126 5.01 -9.75 -9.77
C LYS A 126 5.39 -8.27 -9.69
N THR A 127 4.50 -7.36 -10.08
CA THR A 127 4.73 -5.91 -9.93
C THR A 127 4.57 -5.38 -8.50
N GLY A 128 4.18 -6.23 -7.53
CA GLY A 128 3.85 -5.79 -6.17
C GLY A 128 2.41 -5.31 -6.01
N TRP A 129 1.55 -5.58 -6.99
CA TRP A 129 0.11 -5.32 -6.90
C TRP A 129 -0.52 -6.14 -5.79
N HIS A 130 -1.39 -5.50 -5.03
CA HIS A 130 -2.10 -6.07 -3.92
C HIS A 130 -3.60 -5.76 -4.06
N PRO A 131 -4.47 -6.80 -4.11
CA PRO A 131 -5.89 -6.64 -4.40
C PRO A 131 -6.61 -5.62 -3.54
N PHE A 132 -6.25 -5.54 -2.26
CA PHE A 132 -6.83 -4.58 -1.34
C PHE A 132 -6.13 -3.22 -1.32
N TRP A 133 -4.84 -3.17 -0.99
CA TRP A 133 -4.13 -1.89 -0.83
C TRP A 133 -4.10 -1.03 -2.10
N ASP A 134 -4.22 -1.63 -3.28
CA ASP A 134 -4.23 -0.86 -4.54
C ASP A 134 -5.65 -0.43 -4.97
N THR A 135 -6.70 -1.07 -4.46
CA THR A 135 -8.10 -0.75 -4.78
C THR A 135 -8.81 0.09 -3.71
N THR A 136 -8.19 0.22 -2.52
CA THR A 136 -8.80 0.97 -1.42
C THR A 136 -8.81 2.47 -1.66
N VAL A 137 -9.83 3.15 -1.13
CA VAL A 137 -9.99 4.61 -1.18
C VAL A 137 -8.88 5.36 -0.44
N PHE A 138 -8.10 4.65 0.39
CA PHE A 138 -6.96 5.20 1.14
C PHE A 138 -5.68 5.26 0.31
N ASN A 139 -5.67 4.61 -0.86
CA ASN A 139 -4.58 4.73 -1.81
C ASN A 139 -4.88 5.88 -2.79
N TRP A 140 -4.03 6.90 -2.76
CA TRP A 140 -4.13 8.08 -3.61
C TRP A 140 -3.28 8.00 -4.88
N ASP A 141 -2.68 6.84 -5.14
CA ASP A 141 -2.05 6.56 -6.42
C ASP A 141 -3.08 6.76 -7.56
N SER A 142 -2.61 7.31 -8.68
CA SER A 142 -3.43 7.40 -9.90
C SER A 142 -3.85 6.01 -10.37
N GLU A 143 -4.96 5.90 -11.10
CA GLU A 143 -5.42 4.62 -11.66
C GLU A 143 -4.32 3.90 -12.46
N ILE A 144 -3.45 4.66 -13.14
CA ILE A 144 -2.35 4.11 -13.93
C ILE A 144 -1.24 3.52 -13.06
N ILE A 145 -0.94 4.14 -11.91
CA ILE A 145 0.01 3.57 -10.95
C ILE A 145 -0.61 2.34 -10.26
N LYS A 146 -1.91 2.36 -9.98
CA LYS A 146 -2.63 1.22 -9.39
C LYS A 146 -2.62 0.02 -10.34
N ASP A 147 -3.02 0.23 -11.59
CA ASP A 147 -3.20 -0.83 -12.59
C ASP A 147 -1.86 -1.25 -13.21
N GLY A 148 -1.09 -0.30 -13.74
CA GLY A 148 0.15 -0.56 -14.46
C GLY A 148 1.38 -0.68 -13.56
N GLY A 149 1.32 -0.13 -12.35
CA GLY A 149 2.44 -0.18 -11.41
C GLY A 149 3.60 0.72 -11.78
N PHE A 150 3.46 1.72 -12.66
CA PHE A 150 4.53 2.66 -12.97
C PHE A 150 4.05 4.12 -13.03
N GLU A 151 4.88 5.04 -12.57
CA GLU A 151 4.66 6.47 -12.84
C GLU A 151 4.73 6.72 -14.35
N GLN A 152 3.82 7.56 -14.85
CA GLN A 152 3.85 7.92 -16.26
C GLN A 152 5.11 8.74 -16.56
N PRO A 153 5.79 8.49 -17.69
CA PRO A 153 6.86 9.36 -18.14
C PRO A 153 6.32 10.74 -18.51
N THR A 154 7.11 11.78 -18.30
CA THR A 154 6.81 13.11 -18.82
C THR A 154 6.85 13.07 -20.35
N TYR A 155 5.73 13.40 -21.00
CA TYR A 155 5.65 13.40 -22.46
C TYR A 155 6.14 14.73 -23.03
N GLU A 156 7.22 14.71 -23.81
CA GLU A 156 7.68 15.86 -24.61
C GLU A 156 7.01 15.81 -26.01
N GLY A 157 5.73 16.16 -26.08
CA GLY A 157 4.98 16.19 -27.34
C GLY A 157 3.58 15.60 -27.23
N PHE A 158 3.33 14.50 -27.94
CA PHE A 158 2.04 13.81 -27.90
C PHE A 158 1.74 13.30 -26.49
N VAL A 159 0.70 13.84 -25.88
CA VAL A 159 0.16 13.34 -24.62
C VAL A 159 -0.92 12.32 -24.95
N PRO A 160 -0.72 11.03 -24.61
CA PRO A 160 -1.71 10.00 -24.89
C PRO A 160 -3.02 10.27 -24.13
N PRO A 161 -4.19 9.92 -24.68
CA PRO A 161 -5.48 10.12 -24.03
C PRO A 161 -5.58 9.46 -22.65
N GLU A 162 -6.42 10.02 -21.77
CA GLU A 162 -6.58 9.51 -20.40
C GLU A 162 -7.17 8.10 -20.33
N HIS A 163 -7.96 7.69 -21.32
CA HIS A 163 -8.57 6.37 -21.35
C HIS A 163 -7.60 5.23 -21.71
N PHE A 164 -6.34 5.53 -22.03
CA PHE A 164 -5.31 4.51 -22.27
C PHE A 164 -4.84 3.94 -20.92
N ARG A 165 -5.31 2.74 -20.59
CA ARG A 165 -5.11 2.13 -19.26
C ARG A 165 -3.83 1.30 -19.14
N PHE A 166 -3.19 0.95 -20.25
CA PHE A 166 -2.01 0.08 -20.24
C PHE A 166 -0.72 0.90 -20.37
N GLN A 167 0.42 0.31 -19.98
CA GLN A 167 1.73 0.95 -20.08
C GLN A 167 2.70 0.08 -20.89
N CYS A 168 3.52 0.74 -21.72
CA CYS A 168 4.57 0.07 -22.47
C CYS A 168 5.63 -0.53 -21.53
N PRO A 169 5.99 -1.81 -21.72
CA PRO A 169 7.07 -2.47 -20.98
C PRO A 169 8.46 -1.83 -21.08
N ARG A 170 8.73 -1.06 -22.12
CA ARG A 170 10.06 -0.51 -22.35
C ARG A 170 10.18 0.92 -21.84
N CYS A 171 9.24 1.77 -22.22
CA CYS A 171 9.30 3.21 -21.96
C CYS A 171 8.21 3.72 -21.01
N LEU A 172 7.35 2.85 -20.48
CA LEU A 172 6.26 3.18 -19.53
C LEU A 172 5.17 4.13 -20.06
N ALA A 173 5.25 4.50 -21.35
CA ALA A 173 4.25 5.33 -22.00
C ALA A 173 2.89 4.63 -22.03
N ARG A 174 1.80 5.40 -21.85
CA ARG A 174 0.43 4.88 -21.95
C ARG A 174 0.15 4.33 -23.34
N VAL A 175 -0.49 3.18 -23.42
CA VAL A 175 -0.93 2.53 -24.67
C VAL A 175 -2.38 2.09 -24.54
N GLU A 176 -3.09 2.06 -25.67
CA GLU A 176 -4.52 1.73 -25.73
C GLU A 176 -4.79 0.25 -25.43
N HIS A 177 -3.88 -0.63 -25.83
CA HIS A 177 -4.01 -2.07 -25.71
C HIS A 177 -2.79 -2.68 -25.01
N SER A 178 -3.02 -3.79 -24.32
CA SER A 178 -1.98 -4.64 -23.73
C SER A 178 -1.27 -5.53 -24.77
N PHE A 179 -1.24 -5.12 -26.04
CA PHE A 179 -0.51 -5.78 -27.13
C PHE A 179 -0.30 -4.78 -28.28
N GLY A 180 0.63 -5.08 -29.19
CA GLY A 180 0.94 -4.25 -30.35
C GLY A 180 2.09 -3.26 -30.15
N VAL A 181 2.27 -2.38 -31.15
CA VAL A 181 3.43 -1.48 -31.23
C VAL A 181 3.25 -0.26 -30.34
N CYS A 182 4.18 -0.01 -29.42
CA CYS A 182 4.19 1.21 -28.62
C CYS A 182 4.45 2.43 -29.50
N TRP A 183 3.53 3.40 -29.49
CA TRP A 183 3.66 4.64 -30.27
C TRP A 183 4.91 5.47 -29.91
N ASN A 184 5.39 5.38 -28.66
CA ASN A 184 6.51 6.20 -28.17
C ASN A 184 7.89 5.60 -28.48
N CYS A 185 8.12 4.33 -28.12
CA CYS A 185 9.44 3.69 -28.27
C CYS A 185 9.49 2.58 -29.34
N ARG A 186 8.39 2.37 -30.08
CA ARG A 186 8.23 1.32 -31.10
C ARG A 186 8.46 -0.11 -30.61
N TYR A 187 8.43 -0.35 -29.30
CA TYR A 187 8.47 -1.69 -28.74
C TYR A 187 7.31 -2.55 -29.29
N GLY A 188 7.60 -3.81 -29.66
CA GLY A 188 6.65 -4.68 -30.36
C GLY A 188 6.58 -4.45 -31.88
N SER A 189 7.48 -3.66 -32.48
CA SER A 189 7.50 -3.41 -33.94
C SER A 189 7.99 -4.60 -34.77
N CYS A 190 8.49 -5.66 -34.15
CA CYS A 190 8.92 -6.87 -34.85
C CYS A 190 7.69 -7.69 -35.26
N PRO A 191 7.36 -7.78 -36.57
CA PRO A 191 6.11 -8.38 -37.03
C PRO A 191 6.03 -9.92 -36.87
N SER A 192 7.12 -10.57 -36.46
CA SER A 192 7.22 -12.03 -36.34
C SER A 192 7.54 -12.52 -34.93
N ASP A 193 7.57 -11.64 -33.94
CA ASP A 193 8.01 -12.00 -32.60
C ASP A 193 7.20 -11.29 -31.51
N GLU A 194 6.10 -11.92 -31.10
CA GLU A 194 5.30 -11.47 -29.96
C GLU A 194 6.03 -11.70 -28.62
N SER A 195 7.15 -12.45 -28.62
CA SER A 195 7.89 -12.75 -27.39
C SER A 195 8.44 -11.50 -26.71
N GLU A 196 8.79 -10.45 -27.47
CA GLU A 196 9.19 -9.16 -26.91
C GLU A 196 8.16 -8.67 -25.91
N TYR A 197 6.86 -8.76 -26.23
CA TYR A 197 5.76 -8.26 -25.38
C TYR A 197 5.61 -9.05 -24.07
N TYR A 198 5.94 -10.34 -24.11
CA TYR A 198 5.94 -11.23 -22.93
C TYR A 198 7.26 -11.16 -22.15
N GLU A 199 8.36 -10.68 -22.75
CA GLU A 199 9.72 -10.67 -22.16
C GLU A 199 9.84 -9.85 -20.87
N ARG A 200 8.99 -8.82 -20.65
CA ARG A 200 8.93 -8.12 -19.35
C ARG A 200 8.26 -8.96 -18.25
N TRP A 201 7.36 -9.86 -18.63
CA TRP A 201 6.47 -10.58 -17.70
C TRP A 201 6.89 -12.05 -17.50
N GLU A 202 7.67 -12.59 -18.42
CA GLU A 202 8.33 -13.89 -18.36
C GLU A 202 9.75 -13.76 -17.79
N ASN A 203 9.81 -13.75 -16.45
CA ASN A 203 10.80 -14.45 -15.63
C ASN A 203 10.20 -14.66 -14.24
#